data_AF-A0A957SPC9-F1
#
_entry.id   AF-A0A957SPC9-F1
#
_cell.length_a   1.000
_cell.length_b   1.000
_cell.length_c   1.000
_cell.angle_alpha   90.00
_cell.angle_beta   90.00
_cell.angle_gamma   90.00
#
_symmetry.space_group_name_H-M   'P 1'
#
loop_
_entity.id
_entity.type
_entity.pdbx_description
1 polymer ?
#
loop_
_entity_poly.entity_id
_entity_poly.type
_entity_poly.pdbx_seq_one_letter_code
_entity_poly.pdbx_strand_id
1 'polypeptide(L)'
;MNTTLTHTRAAVLCFGGWGLQTMLHLSPRMAAVQDRRKALGIAGADLTKVTNFVTLLPEPLLDHNDQSLFYMRQMRPSDAPGGPIDPYHVERLLDKIDTQSGNGIERPTIGLLTDAERRAKALMRLAEPALEAIEHTPDAIGHGFRAPATGVTPRAYRLNQPTHDLRHATRADLFHTALDHAEHVARLLETHLIDPIREDSLAPDDPYVQTTLYVMAPLYEPLASALVWPV
;
A
#
# COMPACT_ATOMS: atom_id res chain seq x y z
N MET A 1 19.35 -31.81 -20.24
CA MET A 1 18.41 -31.63 -19.12
C MET A 1 19.06 -30.67 -18.14
N ASN A 2 18.67 -29.39 -18.17
CA ASN A 2 19.08 -28.40 -17.16
C ASN A 2 17.82 -28.03 -16.37
N THR A 3 17.72 -28.59 -15.18
CA THR A 3 16.76 -28.23 -14.14
C THR A 3 17.18 -26.90 -13.53
N THR A 4 16.52 -25.81 -13.92
CA THR A 4 16.50 -24.56 -13.14
C THR A 4 15.08 -24.34 -12.61
N LEU A 5 14.74 -25.12 -11.59
CA LEU A 5 13.54 -24.94 -10.77
C LEU A 5 13.95 -24.18 -9.50
N THR A 6 13.51 -22.93 -9.39
CA THR A 6 13.42 -22.20 -8.11
C THR A 6 12.17 -21.34 -8.19
N HIS A 7 11.03 -21.87 -7.71
CA HIS A 7 9.72 -21.26 -7.86
C HIS A 7 9.03 -20.98 -6.52
N THR A 8 9.70 -20.33 -5.56
CA THR A 8 8.97 -19.68 -4.44
C THR A 8 8.44 -18.33 -4.89
N ARG A 9 7.11 -18.13 -4.85
CA ARG A 9 6.50 -16.81 -5.09
C ARG A 9 6.53 -16.00 -3.80
N ALA A 10 7.14 -14.82 -3.85
CA ALA A 10 7.17 -13.88 -2.74
C ALA A 10 6.04 -12.87 -2.93
N ALA A 11 5.00 -12.97 -2.11
CA ALA A 11 4.01 -11.92 -1.99
C ALA A 11 4.43 -11.00 -0.84
N VAL A 12 4.39 -9.69 -1.04
CA VAL A 12 4.69 -8.72 0.01
C VAL A 12 3.46 -7.83 0.23
N LEU A 13 2.85 -7.96 1.40
CA LEU A 13 1.76 -7.11 1.86
C LEU A 13 2.34 -5.99 2.73
N CYS A 14 2.22 -4.77 2.24
CA CYS A 14 2.74 -3.57 2.86
C CYS A 14 1.61 -2.82 3.58
N PHE A 15 1.85 -2.33 4.79
CA PHE A 15 0.91 -1.50 5.53
C PHE A 15 1.52 -0.14 5.86
N GLY A 16 0.74 0.92 5.62
CA GLY A 16 1.13 2.28 5.98
C GLY A 16 2.30 2.84 5.17
N GLY A 17 2.86 3.95 5.65
CA GLY A 17 3.90 4.71 4.97
C GLY A 17 5.21 3.94 4.85
N TRP A 18 5.60 3.21 5.90
CA TRP A 18 6.82 2.38 5.87
C TRP A 18 6.71 1.20 4.90
N GLY A 19 5.55 0.55 4.84
CA GLY A 19 5.29 -0.50 3.85
C GLY A 19 5.41 0.06 2.43
N LEU A 20 4.74 1.19 2.15
CA LEU A 20 4.85 1.89 0.87
C LEU A 20 6.29 2.26 0.52
N GLN A 21 7.04 2.79 1.49
CA GLN A 21 8.45 3.13 1.30
C GLN A 21 9.26 1.89 0.89
N THR A 22 9.02 0.75 1.52
CA THR A 22 9.72 -0.50 1.21
C THR A 22 9.37 -1.01 -0.18
N MET A 23 8.09 -0.98 -0.56
CA MET A 23 7.64 -1.31 -1.91
C MET A 23 8.34 -0.43 -2.98
N LEU A 24 8.30 0.90 -2.78
CA LEU A 24 8.94 1.87 -3.69
C LEU A 24 10.47 1.76 -3.72
N HIS A 25 11.07 1.25 -2.64
CA HIS A 25 12.51 0.99 -2.58
C HIS A 25 12.88 -0.29 -3.35
N LEU A 26 12.18 -1.39 -3.12
CA LEU A 26 12.55 -2.71 -3.64
C LEU A 26 12.16 -2.93 -5.10
N SER A 27 10.93 -2.54 -5.48
CA SER A 27 10.37 -2.82 -6.80
C SER A 27 11.27 -2.36 -7.98
N PRO A 28 11.70 -1.08 -8.08
CA PRO A 28 12.54 -0.65 -9.21
C PRO A 28 13.94 -1.28 -9.20
N ARG A 29 14.46 -1.63 -8.01
CA ARG A 29 15.78 -2.29 -7.88
C ARG A 29 15.72 -3.72 -8.37
N MET A 30 14.65 -4.44 -8.06
CA MET A 30 14.44 -5.79 -8.58
C MET A 30 14.26 -5.80 -10.10
N ALA A 31 13.52 -4.83 -10.65
CA ALA A 31 13.40 -4.67 -12.10
C ALA A 31 14.78 -4.45 -12.74
N ALA A 32 15.60 -3.54 -12.19
CA ALA A 32 16.95 -3.29 -12.70
C ALA A 32 17.86 -4.53 -12.60
N VAL A 33 17.78 -5.30 -11.52
CA VAL A 33 18.51 -6.58 -11.38
C VAL A 33 18.05 -7.58 -12.42
N GLN A 34 16.74 -7.67 -12.68
CA GLN A 34 16.17 -8.56 -13.68
C GLN A 34 16.63 -8.19 -15.10
N ASP A 35 16.64 -6.90 -15.45
CA ASP A 35 17.13 -6.43 -16.75
C ASP A 35 18.62 -6.72 -16.93
N ARG A 36 19.42 -6.54 -15.88
CA ARG A 36 20.83 -6.94 -15.89
C ARG A 36 21.01 -8.44 -16.09
N ARG A 37 20.21 -9.28 -15.44
CA ARG A 37 20.24 -10.74 -15.62
C ARG A 37 19.92 -11.13 -17.06
N LYS A 38 18.88 -10.51 -17.65
CA LYS A 38 18.50 -10.71 -19.06
C LYS A 38 19.66 -10.32 -20.00
N ALA A 39 20.27 -9.15 -19.78
CA ALA A 39 21.38 -8.67 -20.61
C ALA A 39 22.62 -9.58 -20.55
N LEU A 40 22.85 -10.23 -19.40
CA LEU A 40 23.97 -11.17 -19.19
C LEU A 40 23.63 -12.62 -19.59
N GLY A 41 22.41 -12.88 -20.09
CA GLY A 41 21.97 -14.23 -20.43
C GLY A 41 21.88 -15.18 -19.24
N ILE A 42 21.74 -14.64 -18.01
CA ILE A 42 21.65 -15.44 -16.79
C ILE A 42 20.26 -16.09 -16.74
N ALA A 43 20.22 -17.42 -16.83
CA ALA A 43 18.99 -18.19 -16.70
C ALA A 43 18.40 -18.14 -15.27
N GLY A 44 17.11 -18.48 -15.15
CA GLY A 44 16.40 -18.62 -13.87
C GLY A 44 15.09 -17.86 -13.82
N ALA A 45 14.46 -17.86 -12.65
CA ALA A 45 13.14 -17.26 -12.47
C ALA A 45 13.16 -15.73 -12.67
N ASP A 46 12.10 -15.23 -13.30
CA ASP A 46 11.90 -13.81 -13.60
C ASP A 46 11.51 -13.07 -12.32
N LEU A 47 12.45 -12.31 -11.74
CA LEU A 47 12.26 -11.72 -10.40
C LEU A 47 11.04 -10.80 -10.31
N THR A 48 10.68 -10.14 -11.42
CA THR A 48 9.51 -9.26 -11.51
C THR A 48 8.20 -10.04 -11.56
N LYS A 49 8.21 -11.32 -11.97
CA LYS A 49 7.03 -12.20 -11.98
C LYS A 49 6.87 -13.02 -10.71
N VAL A 50 7.95 -13.14 -9.94
CA VAL A 50 8.03 -13.95 -8.72
C VAL A 50 7.71 -13.12 -7.48
N THR A 51 7.77 -11.79 -7.59
CA THR A 51 7.52 -10.90 -6.46
C THR A 51 6.40 -9.93 -6.77
N ASN A 52 5.34 -9.98 -5.97
CA ASN A 52 4.21 -9.06 -6.05
C ASN A 52 4.14 -8.20 -4.80
N PHE A 53 3.70 -6.94 -4.96
CA PHE A 53 3.51 -6.02 -3.84
C PHE A 53 2.11 -5.44 -3.87
N VAL A 54 1.45 -5.46 -2.72
CA VAL A 54 0.23 -4.70 -2.48
C VAL A 54 0.43 -3.90 -1.21
N THR A 55 0.00 -2.65 -1.22
CA THR A 55 0.03 -1.77 -0.05
C THR A 55 -1.37 -1.39 0.38
N LEU A 56 -1.67 -1.52 1.68
CA LEU A 56 -2.84 -0.94 2.33
C LEU A 56 -2.45 0.34 3.06
N LEU A 57 -3.09 1.44 2.68
CA LEU A 57 -2.80 2.79 3.16
C LEU A 57 -4.02 3.36 3.89
N PRO A 58 -4.04 3.32 5.23
CA PRO A 58 -5.11 3.94 6.00
C PRO A 58 -5.03 5.46 5.92
N GLU A 59 -6.18 6.13 5.80
CA GLU A 59 -6.25 7.57 5.95
C GLU A 59 -6.43 7.94 7.43
N PRO A 60 -5.52 8.75 8.00
CA PRO A 60 -5.60 9.12 9.40
C PRO A 60 -6.70 10.13 9.72
N LEU A 61 -7.38 10.68 8.73
CA LEU A 61 -8.48 11.61 8.91
C LEU A 61 -9.76 11.02 8.33
N LEU A 62 -10.87 11.25 9.02
CA LEU A 62 -12.20 11.02 8.47
C LEU A 62 -12.46 11.98 7.30
N ASP A 63 -13.24 11.53 6.33
CA ASP A 63 -13.68 12.39 5.24
C ASP A 63 -14.81 13.36 5.67
N HIS A 64 -15.30 14.15 4.72
CA HIS A 64 -16.36 15.13 4.97
C HIS A 64 -17.71 14.52 5.37
N ASN A 65 -17.88 13.20 5.22
CA ASN A 65 -19.07 12.44 5.60
C ASN A 65 -18.82 11.60 6.86
N ASP A 66 -17.79 11.90 7.65
CA ASP A 66 -17.38 11.14 8.84
C ASP A 66 -17.09 9.66 8.52
N GLN A 67 -16.61 9.35 7.31
CA GLN A 67 -16.20 7.99 6.95
C GLN A 67 -14.72 7.76 7.19
N SER A 68 -14.39 6.60 7.75
CA SER A 68 -13.03 6.06 7.74
C SER A 68 -12.72 5.43 6.41
N LEU A 69 -11.45 5.50 6.02
CA LEU A 69 -10.99 5.16 4.67
C LEU A 69 -9.62 4.49 4.71
N PHE A 70 -9.43 3.51 3.83
CA PHE A 70 -8.10 3.07 3.42
C PHE A 70 -8.05 2.81 1.92
N TYR A 71 -6.85 2.85 1.35
CA TYR A 71 -6.60 2.57 -0.06
C TYR A 71 -5.80 1.30 -0.22
N MET A 72 -6.09 0.50 -1.25
CA MET A 72 -5.21 -0.56 -1.73
C MET A 72 -4.49 -0.09 -2.98
N ARG A 73 -3.17 -0.22 -3.01
CA ARG A 73 -2.32 0.24 -4.11
C ARG A 73 -1.30 -0.82 -4.50
N GLN A 74 -0.98 -0.88 -5.78
CA GLN A 74 0.15 -1.65 -6.30
C GLN A 74 1.09 -0.74 -7.09
N MET A 75 2.30 -1.23 -7.34
CA MET A 75 3.22 -0.60 -8.28
C MET A 75 2.63 -0.64 -9.67
N ARG A 76 2.66 0.50 -10.37
CA ARG A 76 2.27 0.54 -11.77
C ARG A 76 3.21 -0.37 -12.60
N PRO A 77 2.69 -1.12 -13.58
CA PRO A 77 3.52 -1.88 -14.51
C PRO A 77 4.53 -0.98 -15.23
N SER A 78 5.74 -1.49 -15.48
CA SER A 78 6.84 -0.73 -16.09
C SER A 78 6.57 -0.23 -17.52
N ASP A 79 5.62 -0.87 -18.20
CA ASP A 79 5.15 -0.60 -19.56
C ASP A 79 3.98 0.42 -19.61
N ALA A 80 3.47 0.85 -18.46
CA ALA A 80 2.38 1.81 -18.39
C ALA A 80 2.83 3.26 -18.71
N PRO A 81 1.88 4.16 -19.04
CA PRO A 81 2.17 5.58 -19.26
C PRO A 81 2.85 6.20 -18.03
N GLY A 82 4.02 6.81 -18.23
CA GLY A 82 4.90 7.30 -17.16
C GLY A 82 6.25 6.58 -17.09
N GLY A 83 6.36 5.41 -17.75
CA GLY A 83 7.60 4.66 -17.85
C GLY A 83 8.03 3.97 -16.55
N PRO A 84 9.16 3.24 -16.58
CA PRO A 84 9.68 2.56 -15.41
C PRO A 84 10.12 3.58 -14.36
N ILE A 85 9.91 3.25 -13.10
CA ILE A 85 10.36 4.07 -11.98
C ILE A 85 11.86 3.87 -11.80
N ASP A 86 12.61 4.97 -11.74
CA ASP A 86 14.05 4.87 -11.58
C ASP A 86 14.45 4.22 -10.23
N PRO A 87 15.60 3.55 -10.18
CA PRO A 87 16.30 3.31 -8.93
C PRO A 87 16.45 4.63 -8.15
N TYR A 88 16.32 4.57 -6.82
CA TYR A 88 16.36 5.73 -5.92
C TYR A 88 15.14 6.69 -5.98
N HIS A 89 14.03 6.27 -6.57
CA HIS A 89 12.80 7.07 -6.61
C HIS A 89 12.33 7.48 -5.22
N VAL A 90 12.23 6.52 -4.28
CA VAL A 90 11.71 6.80 -2.94
C VAL A 90 12.61 7.74 -2.15
N GLU A 91 13.93 7.64 -2.28
CA GLU A 91 14.88 8.53 -1.63
C GLU A 91 14.71 9.97 -2.11
N ARG A 92 14.48 10.18 -3.42
CA ARG A 92 14.14 11.50 -3.96
C ARG A 92 12.80 12.01 -3.45
N LEU A 93 11.82 11.14 -3.21
CA LEU A 93 10.55 11.55 -2.61
C LEU A 93 10.74 11.94 -1.14
N LEU A 94 11.50 11.16 -0.37
CA LEU A 94 11.78 11.45 1.03
C LEU A 94 12.54 12.76 1.19
N ASP A 95 13.54 13.04 0.36
CA ASP A 95 14.26 14.32 0.32
C ASP A 95 13.32 15.51 0.02
N LYS A 96 12.38 15.33 -0.92
CA LYS A 96 11.32 16.31 -1.19
C LYS A 96 10.40 16.54 0.01
N ILE A 97 10.05 15.49 0.75
CA ILE A 97 9.21 15.60 1.95
C ILE A 97 9.97 16.40 3.02
N ASP A 98 11.21 16.02 3.29
CA ASP A 98 12.03 16.65 4.33
C ASP A 98 12.28 18.14 4.02
N THR A 99 12.50 18.48 2.75
CA THR A 99 12.63 19.88 2.30
C THR A 99 11.32 20.67 2.35
N GLN A 100 10.17 20.04 2.08
CA GLN A 100 8.85 20.69 2.13
C GLN A 100 8.32 20.85 3.57
N SER A 101 8.64 19.92 4.47
CA SER A 101 8.25 20.00 5.89
C SER A 101 8.82 21.24 6.59
N GLY A 102 9.94 21.79 6.12
CA GLY A 102 10.50 23.06 6.62
C GLY A 102 9.72 24.32 6.23
N ASN A 103 8.87 24.27 5.19
CA ASN A 103 8.22 25.45 4.61
C ASN A 103 6.80 25.77 5.18
N GLY A 104 6.33 25.03 6.19
CA GLY A 104 5.16 25.44 6.99
C GLY A 104 3.80 25.49 6.25
N ILE A 105 3.65 24.75 5.15
CA ILE A 105 2.44 24.77 4.29
C ILE A 105 1.32 23.85 4.82
N GLU A 106 1.58 22.93 5.76
CA GLU A 106 0.57 22.01 6.32
C GLU A 106 -0.17 22.59 7.54
N ARG A 107 -0.58 23.86 7.50
CA ARG A 107 -1.26 24.52 8.65
C ARG A 107 -2.52 23.85 9.20
N PRO A 108 -3.39 23.15 8.42
CA PRO A 108 -4.64 22.63 8.99
C PRO A 108 -4.50 21.30 9.77
N THR A 109 -3.39 20.57 9.64
CA THR A 109 -3.20 19.24 10.26
C THR A 109 -2.09 19.19 11.31
N ILE A 110 -1.35 20.30 11.49
CA ILE A 110 -0.13 20.43 12.32
C ILE A 110 -0.30 20.10 13.81
N GLY A 111 -1.51 19.85 14.31
CA GLY A 111 -1.74 19.36 15.68
C GLY A 111 -2.57 18.08 15.80
N LEU A 112 -3.01 17.50 14.68
CA LEU A 112 -3.94 16.37 14.64
C LEU A 112 -3.25 15.06 14.26
N LEU A 113 -2.27 15.14 13.36
CA LEU A 113 -1.54 13.98 12.85
C LEU A 113 -0.20 13.83 13.56
N THR A 114 0.20 12.60 13.85
CA THR A 114 1.57 12.26 14.26
C THR A 114 2.56 12.52 13.12
N ASP A 115 3.84 12.66 13.45
CA ASP A 115 4.91 12.87 12.45
C ASP A 115 4.95 11.74 11.41
N ALA A 116 4.73 10.50 11.87
CA ALA A 116 4.67 9.32 11.01
C ALA A 116 3.48 9.40 10.03
N GLU A 117 2.30 9.77 10.50
CA GLU A 117 1.10 9.94 9.66
C GLU A 117 1.28 11.05 8.63
N ARG A 118 1.87 12.20 9.02
CA ARG A 118 2.16 13.29 8.08
C ARG A 118 3.13 12.83 6.99
N ARG A 119 4.20 12.15 7.39
CA ARG A 119 5.20 11.61 6.44
C ARG A 119 4.59 10.56 5.50
N ALA A 120 3.80 9.63 6.03
CA ALA A 120 3.11 8.61 5.24
C ALA A 120 2.15 9.23 4.21
N LYS A 121 1.36 10.23 4.63
CA LYS A 121 0.43 10.95 3.75
C LYS A 121 1.16 11.75 2.66
N ALA A 122 2.25 12.43 3.03
CA ALA A 122 3.08 13.15 2.06
C ALA A 122 3.73 12.18 1.05
N LEU A 123 4.22 11.03 1.52
CA LEU A 123 4.79 9.99 0.66
C LEU A 123 3.75 9.43 -0.31
N MET A 124 2.56 9.06 0.17
CA MET A 124 1.47 8.58 -0.68
C MET A 124 1.14 9.60 -1.77
N ARG A 125 0.93 10.87 -1.41
CA ARG A 125 0.62 11.94 -2.37
C ARG A 125 1.68 12.11 -3.44
N LEU A 126 2.96 12.07 -3.07
CA LEU A 126 4.06 12.23 -4.01
C LEU A 126 4.31 10.97 -4.86
N ALA A 127 3.96 9.80 -4.33
CA ALA A 127 4.09 8.52 -5.01
C ALA A 127 2.89 8.17 -5.89
N GLU A 128 1.76 8.89 -5.80
CA GLU A 128 0.54 8.63 -6.60
C GLU A 128 0.81 8.34 -8.10
N PRO A 129 1.71 9.04 -8.82
CA PRO A 129 2.00 8.74 -10.23
C PRO A 129 2.65 7.38 -10.47
N ALA A 130 3.35 6.84 -9.47
CA ALA A 130 4.03 5.55 -9.50
C ALA A 130 3.12 4.37 -9.10
N LEU A 131 1.91 4.69 -8.61
CA LEU A 131 0.98 3.72 -8.07
C LEU A 131 -0.24 3.55 -8.97
N GLU A 132 -0.86 2.39 -8.81
CA GLU A 132 -2.16 2.04 -9.39
C GLU A 132 -3.12 1.68 -8.25
N ALA A 133 -4.37 2.10 -8.35
CA ALA A 133 -5.43 1.73 -7.42
C ALA A 133 -5.84 0.27 -7.63
N ILE A 134 -5.98 -0.49 -6.54
CA ILE A 134 -6.60 -1.82 -6.54
C ILE A 134 -7.98 -1.66 -5.92
N GLU A 135 -9.04 -1.80 -6.74
CA GLU A 135 -10.40 -1.53 -6.32
C GLU A 135 -11.37 -2.56 -6.90
N HIS A 136 -12.53 -2.70 -6.25
CA HIS A 136 -13.49 -3.75 -6.59
C HIS A 136 -14.28 -3.48 -7.87
N THR A 137 -14.45 -2.21 -8.28
CA THR A 137 -15.25 -1.84 -9.45
C THR A 137 -14.53 -0.83 -10.36
N PRO A 138 -14.68 -0.94 -11.70
CA PRO A 138 -14.05 -0.03 -12.67
C PRO A 138 -14.44 1.44 -12.52
N ASP A 139 -15.61 1.72 -11.92
CA ASP A 139 -16.13 3.07 -11.71
C ASP A 139 -15.74 3.65 -10.34
N ALA A 140 -15.02 2.89 -9.51
CA ALA A 140 -14.59 3.32 -8.18
C ALA A 140 -13.23 4.03 -8.15
N ILE A 141 -12.58 4.25 -9.32
CA ILE A 141 -11.17 4.67 -9.42
C ILE A 141 -10.81 5.81 -8.48
N GLY A 142 -10.05 5.49 -7.43
CA GLY A 142 -9.49 6.44 -6.47
C GLY A 142 -10.39 6.73 -5.26
N HIS A 143 -11.52 6.05 -5.12
CA HIS A 143 -12.45 6.24 -4.01
C HIS A 143 -12.04 5.46 -2.76
N GLY A 144 -11.28 4.37 -2.88
CA GLY A 144 -10.84 3.52 -1.75
C GLY A 144 -11.99 2.85 -0.97
N PHE A 145 -11.64 2.18 0.13
CA PHE A 145 -12.58 1.41 0.97
C PHE A 145 -13.07 2.26 2.12
N ARG A 146 -14.38 2.50 2.20
CA ARG A 146 -14.99 3.43 3.16
C ARG A 146 -16.07 2.80 3.99
N ALA A 147 -16.15 3.19 5.26
CA ALA A 147 -17.26 2.86 6.14
C ALA A 147 -17.54 4.02 7.10
N PRO A 148 -18.78 4.16 7.62
CA PRO A 148 -19.08 5.14 8.66
C PRO A 148 -18.21 4.92 9.89
N ALA A 149 -17.58 5.99 10.41
CA ALA A 149 -16.82 5.90 11.65
C ALA A 149 -17.73 5.58 12.85
N THR A 150 -17.29 4.66 13.71
CA THR A 150 -18.03 4.21 14.90
C THR A 150 -17.48 4.79 16.20
N GLY A 151 -16.20 5.21 16.21
CA GLY A 151 -15.46 5.75 17.35
C GLY A 151 -15.83 7.18 17.76
N VAL A 152 -17.02 7.66 17.40
CA VAL A 152 -17.45 9.04 17.64
C VAL A 152 -17.64 9.29 19.13
N THR A 153 -16.69 9.99 19.76
CA THR A 153 -17.04 10.86 20.89
C THR A 153 -17.98 11.94 20.33
N PRO A 154 -19.19 12.13 20.90
CA PRO A 154 -20.11 13.18 20.45
C PRO A 154 -19.38 14.52 20.41
N ARG A 155 -19.64 15.35 19.39
CA ARG A 155 -19.21 16.76 19.36
C ARG A 155 -19.56 17.40 20.70
N ALA A 156 -18.59 17.53 21.60
CA ALA A 156 -18.71 18.50 22.66
C ALA A 156 -18.69 19.84 21.94
N TYR A 157 -19.88 20.43 21.77
CA TYR A 157 -20.10 21.75 21.21
C TYR A 157 -19.17 22.75 21.91
N ARG A 158 -17.95 22.96 21.39
CA ARG A 158 -17.17 24.14 21.71
C ARG A 158 -17.77 25.26 20.88
N LEU A 159 -18.64 26.01 21.52
CA LEU A 159 -19.57 26.97 20.92
C LEU A 159 -18.95 28.14 20.11
N ASN A 160 -17.65 28.16 19.80
CA ASN A 160 -16.99 29.38 19.30
C ASN A 160 -15.81 29.21 18.31
N GLN A 161 -15.70 28.10 17.55
CA GLN A 161 -14.67 28.02 16.50
C GLN A 161 -15.24 27.49 15.18
N PRO A 162 -15.18 28.28 14.08
CA PRO A 162 -15.42 27.77 12.74
C PRO A 162 -14.13 27.11 12.26
N THR A 163 -13.82 25.94 12.78
CA THR A 163 -12.79 25.08 12.20
C THR A 163 -13.46 24.14 11.22
N HIS A 164 -12.95 24.06 9.98
CA HIS A 164 -13.21 22.90 9.15
C HIS A 164 -12.88 21.65 9.98
N ASP A 165 -13.90 20.92 10.43
CA ASP A 165 -13.82 19.85 11.43
C ASP A 165 -13.12 18.61 10.84
N LEU A 166 -11.80 18.68 10.69
CA LEU A 166 -10.97 17.51 10.42
C LEU A 166 -10.94 16.65 11.69
N ARG A 167 -11.43 15.42 11.58
CA ARG A 167 -11.45 14.44 12.68
C ARG A 167 -10.43 13.35 12.41
N HIS A 168 -9.70 12.95 13.46
CA HIS A 168 -8.76 11.83 13.37
C HIS A 168 -9.52 10.51 13.38
N ALA A 169 -9.16 9.60 12.48
CA ALA A 169 -9.75 8.27 12.41
C ALA A 169 -9.18 7.40 13.53
N THR A 170 -10.03 6.69 14.26
CA THR A 170 -9.57 5.78 15.32
C THR A 170 -9.19 4.41 14.75
N ARG A 171 -8.44 3.63 15.53
CA ARG A 171 -8.16 2.22 15.20
C ARG A 171 -9.44 1.39 15.04
N ALA A 172 -10.48 1.70 15.84
CA ALA A 172 -11.77 1.01 15.75
C ALA A 172 -12.45 1.31 14.41
N ASP A 173 -12.42 2.57 13.95
CA ASP A 173 -12.99 2.97 12.65
C ASP A 173 -12.33 2.22 11.50
N LEU A 174 -10.99 2.13 11.51
CA LEU A 174 -10.23 1.40 10.49
C LEU A 174 -10.49 -0.11 10.53
N PHE A 175 -10.59 -0.69 11.73
CA PHE A 175 -10.90 -2.11 11.89
C PHE A 175 -12.32 -2.43 11.39
N HIS A 176 -13.31 -1.60 11.72
CA HIS A 176 -14.67 -1.73 11.20
C HIS A 176 -14.72 -1.59 9.68
N THR A 177 -14.01 -0.61 9.12
CA THR A 177 -13.91 -0.45 7.66
C THR A 177 -13.31 -1.69 7.00
N ALA A 178 -12.27 -2.28 7.59
CA ALA A 178 -11.66 -3.49 7.09
C ALA A 178 -12.63 -4.69 7.14
N LEU A 179 -13.40 -4.83 8.23
CA LEU A 179 -14.41 -5.88 8.36
C LEU A 179 -15.55 -5.74 7.35
N ASP A 180 -16.08 -4.52 7.16
CA ASP A 180 -17.16 -4.24 6.21
C ASP A 180 -16.76 -4.59 4.77
N HIS A 181 -15.47 -4.52 4.46
CA HIS A 181 -14.92 -4.80 3.13
C HIS A 181 -14.10 -6.10 3.06
N ALA A 182 -14.09 -6.93 4.10
CA ALA A 182 -13.17 -8.06 4.23
C ALA A 182 -13.22 -9.01 3.03
N GLU A 183 -14.43 -9.33 2.55
CA GLU A 183 -14.64 -10.20 1.40
C GLU A 183 -14.06 -9.61 0.10
N HIS A 184 -14.22 -8.31 -0.11
CA HIS A 184 -13.68 -7.61 -1.27
C HIS A 184 -12.15 -7.51 -1.22
N VAL A 185 -11.61 -7.16 -0.05
CA VAL A 185 -10.17 -7.10 0.19
C VAL A 185 -9.55 -8.48 -0.04
N ALA A 186 -10.14 -9.55 0.49
CA ALA A 186 -9.67 -10.91 0.31
C ALA A 186 -9.61 -11.29 -1.18
N ARG A 187 -10.67 -11.04 -1.95
CA ARG A 187 -10.69 -11.28 -3.40
C ARG A 187 -9.63 -10.48 -4.17
N LEU A 188 -9.42 -9.23 -3.80
CA LEU A 188 -8.43 -8.37 -4.46
C LEU A 188 -7.00 -8.81 -4.11
N LEU A 189 -6.74 -9.22 -2.88
CA LEU A 189 -5.46 -9.82 -2.49
C LEU A 189 -5.24 -11.15 -3.22
N GLU A 190 -6.27 -11.99 -3.32
CA GLU A 190 -6.20 -13.23 -4.10
C GLU A 190 -5.83 -12.94 -5.55
N THR A 191 -6.51 -11.99 -6.18
CA THR A 191 -6.31 -11.65 -7.60
C THR A 191 -4.95 -10.99 -7.87
N HIS A 192 -4.58 -9.99 -7.07
CA HIS A 192 -3.43 -9.11 -7.35
C HIS A 192 -2.13 -9.54 -6.65
N LEU A 193 -2.24 -10.21 -5.50
CA LEU A 193 -1.09 -10.57 -4.69
C LEU A 193 -0.75 -12.07 -4.83
N ILE A 194 -1.76 -12.94 -4.85
CA ILE A 194 -1.59 -14.40 -4.83
C ILE A 194 -1.63 -15.02 -6.26
N ASP A 195 -2.52 -14.53 -7.13
CA ASP A 195 -2.80 -15.01 -8.50
C ASP A 195 -3.20 -16.50 -8.60
N PRO A 196 -4.50 -16.84 -8.52
CA PRO A 196 -4.99 -18.23 -8.49
C PRO A 196 -4.86 -18.97 -9.83
N ILE A 197 -4.83 -18.27 -10.98
CA ILE A 197 -4.65 -18.91 -12.32
C ILE A 197 -3.31 -19.63 -12.42
N ARG A 198 -2.36 -19.23 -11.58
CA ARG A 198 -1.04 -19.83 -11.51
C ARG A 198 -0.90 -20.89 -10.40
N GLU A 199 -1.96 -21.20 -9.63
CA GLU A 199 -2.07 -22.46 -8.86
C GLU A 199 -2.40 -23.65 -9.79
N ASP A 200 -3.09 -23.37 -10.90
CA ASP A 200 -3.60 -24.37 -11.85
C ASP A 200 -2.59 -24.90 -12.87
N SER A 201 -1.32 -24.45 -12.84
CA SER A 201 -0.24 -25.23 -13.47
C SER A 201 0.08 -26.43 -12.58
N LEU A 202 -0.89 -27.33 -12.47
CA LEU A 202 -0.91 -28.60 -11.75
C LEU A 202 0.19 -29.52 -12.29
N ALA A 203 1.42 -29.27 -11.90
CA ALA A 203 2.42 -30.32 -11.81
C ALA A 203 2.21 -30.97 -10.43
N PRO A 204 1.52 -32.12 -10.34
CA PRO A 204 1.21 -32.79 -9.07
C PRO A 204 2.45 -33.19 -8.24
N ASP A 205 3.65 -33.08 -8.83
CA ASP A 205 4.94 -33.33 -8.18
C ASP A 205 5.76 -32.04 -7.92
N ASP A 206 5.19 -30.84 -8.05
CA ASP A 206 5.91 -29.57 -7.78
C ASP A 206 5.87 -29.20 -6.28
N PRO A 207 6.99 -29.30 -5.55
CA PRO A 207 7.03 -28.95 -4.12
C PRO A 207 6.92 -27.44 -3.85
N TYR A 208 6.75 -26.59 -4.87
CA TYR A 208 6.80 -25.13 -4.77
C TYR A 208 5.46 -24.39 -4.96
N VAL A 209 4.32 -25.05 -4.71
CA VAL A 209 3.00 -24.41 -4.55
C VAL A 209 2.89 -23.62 -3.22
N GLN A 210 3.99 -23.03 -2.75
CA GLN A 210 4.02 -22.21 -1.53
C GLN A 210 4.27 -20.75 -1.88
N THR A 211 3.20 -19.96 -1.91
CA THR A 211 3.31 -18.50 -1.88
C THR A 211 3.74 -18.10 -0.47
N THR A 212 4.93 -17.52 -0.35
CA THR A 212 5.39 -16.95 0.93
C THR A 212 4.91 -15.51 1.02
N LEU A 213 4.02 -15.24 1.97
CA LEU A 213 3.52 -13.89 2.24
C LEU A 213 4.39 -13.21 3.31
N TYR A 214 5.06 -12.13 2.93
CA TYR A 214 5.77 -11.24 3.85
C TYR A 214 4.88 -10.05 4.18
N VAL A 215 4.61 -9.85 5.47
CA VAL A 215 3.87 -8.68 5.95
C VAL A 215 4.85 -7.63 6.47
N MET A 216 4.77 -6.42 5.91
CA MET A 216 5.59 -5.27 6.25
C MET A 216 4.71 -4.19 6.88
N ALA A 217 4.70 -4.12 8.21
CA ALA A 217 3.87 -3.19 8.96
C ALA A 217 4.67 -2.49 10.07
N PRO A 218 4.68 -1.14 10.12
CA PRO A 218 5.29 -0.41 11.22
C PRO A 218 4.37 -0.44 12.46
N LEU A 219 4.89 -0.93 13.59
CA LEU A 219 4.16 -0.93 14.87
C LEU A 219 3.93 0.47 15.45
N TYR A 220 4.66 1.47 14.97
CA TYR A 220 4.53 2.87 15.39
C TYR A 220 3.52 3.68 14.56
N GLU A 221 2.93 3.13 13.49
CA GLU A 221 1.80 3.74 12.78
C GLU A 221 0.51 3.07 13.27
N PRO A 222 -0.24 3.68 14.22
CA PRO A 222 -1.29 2.97 14.95
C PRO A 222 -2.41 2.45 14.05
N LEU A 223 -2.76 3.18 13.00
CA LEU A 223 -3.81 2.77 12.06
C LEU A 223 -3.38 1.66 11.12
N ALA A 224 -2.13 1.66 10.66
CA ALA A 224 -1.58 0.56 9.87
C ALA A 224 -1.57 -0.74 10.68
N SER A 225 -1.22 -0.65 11.97
CA SER A 225 -1.24 -1.82 12.87
C SER A 225 -2.63 -2.44 13.07
N ALA A 226 -3.71 -1.66 12.89
CA ALA A 226 -5.08 -2.16 13.01
C ALA A 226 -5.43 -3.13 11.87
N LEU A 227 -4.75 -3.04 10.73
CA LEU A 227 -5.00 -3.89 9.56
C LEU A 227 -4.15 -5.17 9.53
N VAL A 228 -3.26 -5.37 10.52
CA VAL A 228 -2.38 -6.56 10.60
C VAL A 228 -3.11 -7.77 11.23
N TRP A 229 -4.15 -7.53 12.04
CA TRP A 229 -4.83 -8.56 12.84
C TRP A 229 -6.26 -8.81 12.34
N PRO A 230 -6.71 -10.07 12.40
CA PRO A 230 -6.93 -10.88 11.22
C PRO A 230 -8.07 -10.37 10.33
N VAL A 231 -7.74 -10.24 9.03
CA VAL A 231 -8.62 -10.63 7.91
C VAL A 231 -8.90 -12.12 8.01
#